data_AF-A0AAP4KD93-F1
#
_entry.id   AF-A0AAP4KD93-F1
#
_cell.length_a   1.000
_cell.length_b   1.000
_cell.length_c   1.000
_cell.angle_alpha   90.00
_cell.angle_beta   90.00
_cell.angle_gamma   90.00
#
_symmetry.space_group_name_H-M   'P 1'
#
loop_
_entity.id
_entity.type
_entity.pdbx_description
1 polymer ?
#
loop_
_entity_poly.entity_id
_entity_poly.type
_entity_poly.pdbx_seq_one_letter_code
_entity_poly.pdbx_strand_id
1 'polypeptide(L)'
;MAQLQAVYARAEPYVLLLQGAQLPRQSAHFMAAYTRWSRDSFALQQRDCLGAVRVVEDPVARGEYARQADGWNASGQAAYPYRIVATHAEALAQAQAWLAAAQATGAAPAEPVPER
;
A
#
# COMPACT_ATOMS: atom_id res chain seq x y z
N MET A 1 9.34 -13.73 -6.10
CA MET A 1 9.54 -13.00 -4.83
C MET A 1 10.73 -12.03 -4.84
N ALA A 2 11.82 -12.31 -5.56
CA ALA A 2 13.04 -11.47 -5.57
C ALA A 2 12.81 -9.98 -5.87
N GLN A 3 11.92 -9.63 -6.80
CA GLN A 3 11.63 -8.22 -7.12
C GLN A 3 11.04 -7.43 -5.94
N LEU A 4 10.15 -8.03 -5.16
CA LEU A 4 9.59 -7.40 -3.96
C LEU A 4 10.65 -7.25 -2.87
N GLN A 5 11.52 -8.24 -2.71
CA GLN A 5 12.64 -8.16 -1.75
C GLN A 5 13.61 -7.02 -2.12
N ALA A 6 13.87 -6.80 -3.41
CA ALA A 6 14.70 -5.70 -3.87
C ALA A 6 14.08 -4.32 -3.57
N VAL A 7 12.74 -4.20 -3.58
CA VAL A 7 12.06 -2.98 -3.14
C VAL A 7 12.26 -2.77 -1.64
N TYR A 8 12.04 -3.80 -0.82
CA TYR A 8 12.20 -3.69 0.64
C TYR A 8 13.63 -3.40 1.08
N ALA A 9 14.61 -3.92 0.35
CA ALA A 9 16.02 -3.70 0.64
C ALA A 9 16.45 -2.23 0.49
N ARG A 10 15.69 -1.40 -0.24
CA ARG A 10 15.98 0.04 -0.38
C ARG A 10 15.70 0.82 0.90
N ALA A 11 14.78 0.33 1.75
CA ALA A 11 14.33 1.03 2.96
C ALA A 11 13.89 2.48 2.70
N GLU A 12 13.24 2.70 1.55
CA GLU A 12 12.72 4.00 1.11
C GLU A 12 11.19 3.96 1.06
N PRO A 13 10.49 5.08 1.31
CA PRO A 13 9.04 5.14 1.18
C PRO A 13 8.56 4.77 -0.24
N TYR A 14 7.59 3.86 -0.33
CA TYR A 14 7.00 3.44 -1.60
C TYR A 14 5.48 3.29 -1.54
N VAL A 15 4.85 3.23 -2.72
CA VAL A 15 3.43 2.92 -2.89
C VAL A 15 3.28 1.75 -3.84
N LEU A 16 2.40 0.80 -3.52
CA LEU A 16 2.10 -0.33 -4.39
C LEU A 16 0.94 -0.01 -5.32
N LEU A 17 1.14 -0.20 -6.62
CA LEU A 17 0.06 -0.14 -7.62
C LEU A 17 -0.29 -1.56 -8.07
N LEU A 18 -1.53 -1.97 -7.81
CA LEU A 18 -2.03 -3.29 -8.11
C LEU A 18 -3.00 -3.22 -9.29
N GLN A 19 -2.58 -3.78 -10.42
CA GLN A 19 -3.39 -3.86 -11.63
C GLN A 19 -3.33 -5.28 -12.19
N GLY A 20 -4.46 -5.76 -12.70
CA GLY A 20 -4.58 -7.08 -13.30
C GLY A 20 -5.47 -8.03 -12.53
N ALA A 21 -5.24 -9.33 -12.74
CA ALA A 21 -6.13 -10.39 -12.30
C ALA A 21 -6.42 -10.38 -10.80
N GLN A 22 -7.58 -10.93 -10.44
CA GLN A 22 -7.89 -11.20 -9.04
C GLN A 22 -6.92 -12.22 -8.46
N LEU A 23 -6.75 -12.17 -7.14
CA LEU A 23 -5.95 -13.14 -6.41
C LEU A 23 -6.51 -14.54 -6.70
N PRO A 24 -5.68 -15.54 -7.10
CA PRO A 24 -6.17 -16.88 -7.41
C PRO A 24 -6.48 -17.64 -6.11
N ARG A 25 -7.58 -17.25 -5.44
CA ARG A 25 -8.00 -17.76 -4.12
C ARG A 25 -8.20 -19.28 -4.09
N GLN A 26 -8.44 -19.89 -5.24
CA GLN A 26 -8.61 -21.34 -5.39
C GLN A 26 -7.28 -22.11 -5.40
N SER A 27 -6.14 -21.43 -5.56
CA SER A 27 -4.83 -22.06 -5.53
C SER A 27 -4.30 -22.09 -4.10
N ALA A 28 -4.43 -23.25 -3.44
CA ALA A 28 -3.93 -23.46 -2.07
C ALA A 28 -2.42 -23.17 -1.96
N HIS A 29 -1.64 -23.58 -2.97
CA HIS A 29 -0.20 -23.32 -3.03
C HIS A 29 0.09 -21.81 -3.06
N PHE A 30 -0.62 -21.07 -3.92
CA PHE A 30 -0.45 -19.63 -4.02
C PHE A 30 -0.83 -18.94 -2.70
N MET A 31 -1.99 -19.30 -2.11
CA MET A 31 -2.46 -18.69 -0.87
C MET A 31 -1.50 -18.94 0.28
N ALA A 32 -0.93 -20.14 0.41
CA ALA A 32 0.08 -20.43 1.42
C ALA A 32 1.34 -19.56 1.25
N ALA A 33 1.83 -19.41 0.01
CA ALA A 33 2.98 -18.56 -0.31
C ALA A 33 2.69 -17.08 -0.02
N TYR A 34 1.50 -16.61 -0.39
CA TYR A 34 1.04 -15.24 -0.17
C TYR A 34 0.91 -14.91 1.32
N THR A 35 0.27 -15.79 2.11
CA THR A 35 0.14 -15.61 3.56
C THR A 35 1.48 -15.59 4.25
N ARG A 36 2.40 -16.50 3.89
CA ARG A 36 3.76 -16.51 4.43
C ARG A 36 4.48 -15.20 4.12
N TRP A 37 4.46 -14.78 2.86
CA TRP A 37 5.08 -13.51 2.47
C TRP A 37 4.50 -12.33 3.24
N SER A 38 3.17 -12.20 3.30
CA SER A 38 2.50 -11.09 3.98
C SER A 38 2.91 -10.97 5.44
N ARG A 39 2.99 -12.10 6.15
CA ARG A 39 3.49 -12.13 7.54
C ARG A 39 4.96 -11.74 7.62
N ASP A 40 5.81 -12.37 6.81
CA ASP A 40 7.26 -12.20 6.88
C ASP A 40 7.68 -10.76 6.48
N SER A 41 6.89 -10.06 5.66
CA SER A 41 7.15 -8.67 5.25
C SER A 41 6.33 -7.62 6.01
N PHE A 42 5.49 -7.99 6.98
CA PHE A 42 4.54 -7.07 7.62
C PHE A 42 5.23 -5.84 8.21
N ALA A 43 6.26 -6.03 9.03
CA ALA A 43 6.98 -4.93 9.68
C ALA A 43 7.69 -4.00 8.68
N LEU A 44 8.24 -4.56 7.61
CA LEU A 44 8.88 -3.78 6.53
C LEU A 44 7.85 -2.94 5.77
N GLN A 45 6.71 -3.54 5.46
CA GLN A 45 5.60 -2.86 4.81
C GLN A 45 5.00 -1.78 5.72
N GLN A 46 4.85 -2.04 7.02
CA GLN A 46 4.35 -1.06 7.97
C GLN A 46 5.25 0.18 8.09
N ARG A 47 6.57 -0.01 7.93
CA ARG A 47 7.53 1.09 8.01
C ARG A 47 7.60 1.91 6.72
N ASP A 48 7.71 1.23 5.58
CA ASP A 48 8.15 1.87 4.33
C ASP A 48 7.02 1.96 3.28
N CYS A 49 5.92 1.21 3.41
CA CYS A 49 4.79 1.28 2.48
C CYS A 49 3.82 2.40 2.90
N LEU A 50 3.74 3.45 2.10
CA LEU A 50 2.81 4.56 2.32
C LEU A 50 1.35 4.20 1.98
N GLY A 51 1.15 3.10 1.25
CA GLY A 51 -0.17 2.61 0.88
C GLY A 51 -0.14 1.70 -0.34
N ALA A 52 -1.29 1.09 -0.63
CA ALA A 52 -1.49 0.36 -1.86
C ALA A 52 -2.78 0.79 -2.56
N VAL A 53 -2.73 0.89 -3.88
CA VAL A 53 -3.87 1.28 -4.72
C VAL A 53 -4.16 0.18 -5.72
N ARG A 54 -5.41 -0.28 -5.80
CA ARG A 54 -5.86 -1.26 -6.78
C ARG A 54 -6.76 -0.62 -7.83
N VAL A 55 -6.46 -0.87 -9.09
CA VAL A 55 -7.30 -0.47 -10.23
C VAL A 55 -8.38 -1.52 -10.46
N VAL A 56 -9.64 -1.10 -10.43
CA VAL A 56 -10.82 -1.92 -10.74
C VAL A 56 -11.75 -1.11 -11.64
N GLU A 57 -11.74 -1.44 -12.93
CA GLU A 57 -12.50 -0.73 -13.97
C GLU A 57 -14.01 -0.96 -13.83
N ASP A 58 -14.41 -2.21 -13.56
CA ASP A 58 -15.82 -2.57 -13.40
C ASP A 58 -16.44 -1.85 -12.17
N PRO A 59 -17.49 -1.03 -12.36
CA PRO A 59 -18.05 -0.23 -11.28
C PRO A 59 -18.69 -1.05 -10.16
N VAL A 60 -19.28 -2.21 -10.47
CA VAL A 60 -19.93 -3.07 -9.48
C VAL A 60 -18.87 -3.71 -8.57
N ALA A 61 -17.87 -4.36 -9.17
CA ALA A 61 -16.74 -4.93 -8.45
C ALA A 61 -15.97 -3.85 -7.68
N ARG A 62 -15.78 -2.65 -8.27
CA ARG A 62 -15.11 -1.54 -7.59
C ARG A 62 -15.83 -1.17 -6.30
N GLY A 63 -17.16 -1.08 -6.29
CA GLY A 63 -17.94 -0.79 -5.09
C GLY A 63 -17.86 -1.87 -4.01
N GLU A 64 -17.74 -3.14 -4.39
CA GLU A 64 -17.49 -4.24 -3.45
C GLU A 64 -16.09 -4.18 -2.84
N TYR A 65 -15.07 -4.02 -3.69
CA TYR A 65 -13.69 -3.91 -3.24
C TYR A 65 -13.46 -2.67 -2.38
N ALA A 66 -14.11 -1.54 -2.69
CA ALA A 66 -14.00 -0.33 -1.90
C ALA A 66 -14.49 -0.55 -0.47
N ARG A 67 -15.67 -1.17 -0.30
CA ARG A 67 -16.20 -1.52 1.04
C ARG A 67 -15.28 -2.46 1.81
N GLN A 68 -14.68 -3.44 1.12
CA GLN A 68 -13.69 -4.34 1.75
C GLN A 68 -12.43 -3.58 2.18
N ALA A 69 -11.94 -2.67 1.34
CA ALA A 69 -10.78 -1.84 1.64
C ALA A 69 -11.05 -0.92 2.83
N ASP A 70 -12.22 -0.29 2.90
CA ASP A 70 -12.63 0.56 4.02
C ASP A 70 -12.69 -0.24 5.33
N GLY A 71 -13.29 -1.43 5.31
CA GLY A 71 -13.31 -2.33 6.47
C GLY A 71 -11.91 -2.76 6.90
N TRP A 72 -11.03 -3.04 5.95
CA TRP A 72 -9.63 -3.38 6.23
C TRP A 72 -8.88 -2.21 6.87
N ASN A 73 -9.01 -1.01 6.31
CA ASN A 73 -8.37 0.21 6.83
C ASN A 73 -8.87 0.54 8.25
N ALA A 74 -10.16 0.34 8.51
CA ALA A 74 -10.76 0.58 9.83
C ALA A 74 -10.40 -0.48 10.88
N SER A 75 -9.89 -1.65 10.46
CA SER A 75 -9.62 -2.77 11.38
C SER A 75 -8.44 -2.54 12.33
N GLY A 76 -7.55 -1.58 12.02
CA GLY A 76 -6.27 -1.40 12.72
C GLY A 76 -5.24 -2.52 12.48
N GLN A 77 -5.59 -3.54 11.68
CA GLN A 77 -4.71 -4.67 11.34
C GLN A 77 -3.95 -4.45 10.03
N ALA A 78 -4.27 -3.38 9.30
CA ALA A 78 -3.62 -3.04 8.04
C ALA A 78 -2.21 -2.51 8.29
N ALA A 79 -1.21 -3.07 7.61
CA ALA A 79 0.15 -2.52 7.63
C ALA A 79 0.21 -1.10 7.02
N TYR A 80 -0.69 -0.79 6.09
CA TYR A 80 -0.75 0.45 5.34
C TYR A 80 -2.17 0.69 4.81
N PRO A 81 -2.55 1.93 4.45
CA PRO A 81 -3.85 2.21 3.86
C PRO A 81 -4.02 1.56 2.48
N TYR A 82 -5.22 1.07 2.20
CA TYR A 82 -5.59 0.44 0.94
C TYR A 82 -6.71 1.20 0.23
N ARG A 83 -6.53 1.51 -1.06
CA ARG A 83 -7.52 2.25 -1.86
C ARG A 83 -7.87 1.51 -3.16
N ILE A 84 -9.14 1.61 -3.55
CA ILE A 84 -9.63 1.13 -4.85
C ILE A 84 -9.97 2.33 -5.73
N VAL A 85 -9.53 2.30 -6.99
CA VAL A 85 -9.75 3.36 -7.99
C VAL A 85 -10.19 2.76 -9.32
N ALA A 86 -10.77 3.58 -10.20
CA ALA A 86 -11.29 3.12 -11.48
C ALA A 86 -10.20 3.02 -12.55
N THR A 87 -9.19 3.88 -12.49
CA THR A 87 -8.21 4.02 -13.57
C THR A 87 -6.77 4.00 -13.07
N HIS A 88 -5.86 3.66 -13.98
CA HIS A 88 -4.42 3.76 -13.72
C HIS A 88 -3.99 5.21 -13.39
N ALA A 89 -4.60 6.20 -14.05
CA ALA A 89 -4.30 7.61 -13.82
C ALA A 89 -4.65 8.04 -12.39
N GLU A 90 -5.82 7.63 -11.88
CA GLU A 90 -6.21 7.84 -10.48
C GLU A 90 -5.25 7.15 -9.51
N ALA A 91 -4.76 5.96 -9.86
CA ALA A 91 -3.83 5.22 -9.03
C ALA A 91 -2.48 5.94 -8.91
N LEU A 92 -1.96 6.46 -10.03
CA LEU A 92 -0.74 7.26 -10.05
C LEU A 92 -0.91 8.56 -9.26
N ALA A 93 -2.01 9.28 -9.46
CA ALA A 93 -2.28 10.52 -8.73
C ALA A 93 -2.33 10.29 -7.21
N GLN A 94 -2.96 9.21 -6.76
CA GLN A 94 -2.99 8.85 -5.34
C GLN A 94 -1.60 8.50 -4.80
N ALA A 95 -0.80 7.76 -5.56
CA ALA A 95 0.55 7.40 -5.15
C ALA A 95 1.45 8.64 -5.03
N GLN A 96 1.37 9.54 -6.00
CA GLN A 96 2.11 10.81 -5.97
C GLN A 96 1.71 11.67 -4.78
N ALA A 97 0.41 11.74 -4.47
CA ALA A 97 -0.07 12.47 -3.30
C ALA A 97 0.49 11.91 -1.99
N TRP A 98 0.52 10.58 -1.82
CA TRP A 98 1.11 9.95 -0.64
C TRP A 98 2.62 10.15 -0.54
N LEU A 99 3.35 9.99 -1.64
CA LEU A 99 4.79 10.24 -1.68
C LEU A 99 5.13 11.70 -1.38
N ALA A 100 4.37 12.65 -1.91
CA ALA A 100 4.56 14.07 -1.64
C ALA A 100 4.27 14.41 -0.18
N ALA A 101 3.20 13.85 0.41
CA ALA A 101 2.88 14.05 1.82
C ALA A 101 3.99 13.50 2.74
N ALA A 102 4.49 12.30 2.47
CA ALA A 102 5.59 11.72 3.25
C ALA A 102 6.88 12.54 3.17
N GLN A 103 7.21 13.08 2.00
CA GLN A 103 8.34 13.99 1.84
C GLN A 103 8.15 15.29 2.62
N ALA A 104 6.94 15.87 2.61
CA ALA A 104 6.65 17.07 3.39
C ALA A 104 6.76 16.84 4.90
N THR A 105 6.35 15.67 5.40
CA THR A 105 6.49 15.30 6.81
C THR A 105 7.94 14.97 7.19
N GLY A 106 8.72 14.37 6.28
CA GLY A 106 10.14 14.08 6.50
C GLY A 106 11.07 15.28 6.33
N ALA A 107 10.64 16.34 5.63
CA ALA A 107 11.44 17.52 5.32
C ALA A 107 11.33 18.66 6.36
N ALA A 108 10.50 18.53 7.40
CA ALA A 108 10.46 19.52 8.48
C ALA A 108 11.81 19.53 9.23
N PRO A 109 12.61 20.62 9.16
CA PRO A 109 13.76 20.76 10.04
C PRO A 109 13.22 20.91 11.46
N ALA A 110 13.85 20.22 12.42
CA ALA A 110 13.63 20.51 13.83
C ALA A 110 13.88 22.01 14.06
N GLU A 111 12.81 22.77 14.32
CA GLU A 111 12.95 24.17 14.75
C GLU A 111 13.86 24.19 15.98
N PRO A 112 14.94 24.98 16.00
CA PRO A 112 15.76 25.10 17.19
C PRO A 112 14.90 25.77 18.26
N VAL A 113 14.75 25.08 19.40
CA VAL A 113 14.17 25.63 20.62
C VAL A 113 14.91 26.93 20.95
N PRO A 114 14.24 28.09 20.99
CA PRO A 114 14.90 29.30 21.42
C PRO A 114 15.17 29.20 22.93
N GLU A 115 16.43 29.02 23.30
CA GLU A 115 16.89 29.37 24.65
C GLU A 115 16.84 30.90 24.79
N ARG A 116 15.82 31.41 25.48
CA ARG A 116 15.90 32.27 26.68
C ARG A 116 14.59 32.95 26.99
#